data_AF-A0A177EG70-F1
#
_entry.id   AF-A0A177EG70-F1
#
_cell.length_a   1.000
_cell.length_b   1.000
_cell.length_c   1.000
_cell.angle_alpha   90.00
_cell.angle_beta   90.00
_cell.angle_gamma   90.00
#
_symmetry.space_group_name_H-M   'P 1'
#
loop_
_entity.id
_entity.type
_entity.pdbx_description
1 polymer ?
#
loop_
_entity_poly.entity_id
_entity_poly.type
_entity_poly.pdbx_seq_one_letter_code
_entity_poly.pdbx_strand_id
1 'polypeptide(L)'
;MSARTPRRTAAKRTPYKPRAAQATKEEREEEAPIASTNVLDLVKYYKEKDKARDDYIKALKEENSYLRALAPAAVDYPSMTGLTITQVNGNLHCTHEIHQGEETRRISFILSLCKGVYKYSFVESTIENMPEYLHKEIFFEEGQIRLFFFNVYECIVRRE
;
A
#
# COMPACT_ATOMS: atom_id res chain seq x y z
N MET A 1 11.10 69.45 -18.75
CA MET A 1 12.39 68.73 -18.92
C MET A 1 12.06 67.32 -19.40
N SER A 2 12.73 66.81 -20.43
CA SER A 2 12.35 65.53 -21.08
C SER A 2 13.25 64.39 -20.61
N ALA A 3 12.67 63.38 -19.96
CA ALA A 3 13.40 62.23 -19.43
C ALA A 3 13.44 61.07 -20.45
N ARG A 4 14.65 60.74 -20.92
CA ARG A 4 14.90 59.60 -21.81
C ARG A 4 14.96 58.27 -21.02
N THR A 5 14.11 57.31 -21.38
CA THR A 5 14.40 55.86 -21.27
C THR A 5 15.19 55.41 -22.51
N PRO A 6 16.03 54.34 -22.49
CA PRO A 6 15.72 52.95 -22.12
C PRO A 6 16.76 52.37 -21.12
N ARG A 7 17.07 51.07 -20.93
CA ARG A 7 16.75 49.81 -21.63
C ARG A 7 16.84 48.61 -20.65
N ARG A 8 16.05 47.55 -20.86
CA ARG A 8 16.20 46.23 -20.20
C ARG A 8 17.56 45.59 -20.54
N THR A 9 18.25 45.01 -19.56
CA THR A 9 19.41 44.12 -19.76
C THR A 9 19.20 42.77 -19.05
N ALA A 10 19.86 41.73 -19.57
CA ALA A 10 19.46 40.34 -19.37
C ALA A 10 19.93 39.70 -18.05
N ALA A 11 19.29 38.58 -17.69
CA ALA A 11 19.60 37.78 -16.51
C ALA A 11 21.04 37.24 -16.51
N LYS A 12 21.73 37.39 -15.38
CA LYS A 12 23.06 36.81 -15.16
C LYS A 12 22.93 35.33 -14.76
N ARG A 13 23.27 34.42 -15.68
CA ARG A 13 23.54 33.01 -15.35
C ARG A 13 24.77 32.95 -14.43
N THR A 14 24.66 32.29 -13.28
CA THR A 14 25.81 31.99 -12.41
C THR A 14 26.58 30.77 -12.96
N PRO A 15 27.93 30.73 -12.89
CA PRO A 15 28.70 29.64 -13.49
C PRO A 15 28.67 28.37 -12.61
N TYR A 16 28.46 27.22 -13.26
CA TYR A 16 28.65 25.90 -12.64
C TYR A 16 30.15 25.66 -12.46
N LYS A 17 30.60 25.30 -11.24
CA LYS A 17 32.03 25.10 -10.93
C LYS A 17 32.31 23.60 -10.81
N PRO A 18 33.03 22.97 -11.76
CA PRO A 18 33.40 21.56 -11.62
C PRO A 18 34.53 21.42 -10.60
N ARG A 19 34.45 20.44 -9.71
CA ARG A 19 35.59 19.98 -8.91
C ARG A 19 35.83 18.51 -9.20
N ALA A 20 36.97 18.22 -9.81
CA ALA A 20 37.41 16.87 -10.11
C ALA A 20 37.75 16.10 -8.82
N ALA A 21 37.81 14.78 -8.96
CA ALA A 21 37.97 13.82 -7.88
C ALA A 21 39.26 13.99 -7.05
N GLN A 22 39.18 13.63 -5.78
CA GLN A 22 40.25 12.99 -5.02
C GLN A 22 39.59 11.95 -4.09
N ALA A 23 40.24 10.78 -3.97
CA ALA A 23 39.67 9.57 -3.37
C ALA A 23 40.26 9.25 -1.98
N THR A 24 39.81 8.13 -1.39
CA THR A 24 40.19 7.54 -0.09
C THR A 24 39.57 8.27 1.13
N LYS A 25 38.97 7.62 2.13
CA LYS A 25 38.74 6.18 2.47
C LYS A 25 37.26 6.01 2.84
N GLU A 26 36.53 4.98 2.41
CA GLU A 26 36.53 3.61 2.96
C GLU A 26 36.30 3.52 4.48
N GLU A 27 35.05 3.79 4.89
CA GLU A 27 34.38 2.99 5.92
C GLU A 27 33.07 2.49 5.31
N ARG A 28 33.12 1.24 4.82
CA ARG A 28 32.01 0.53 4.21
C ARG A 28 31.53 -0.47 5.25
N GLU A 29 30.49 -0.12 6.00
CA GLU A 29 29.82 -1.10 6.85
C GLU A 29 29.36 -2.27 5.97
N GLU A 30 29.59 -3.48 6.48
CA GLU A 30 29.63 -4.69 5.68
C GLU A 30 28.20 -5.11 5.28
N GLU A 31 27.81 -4.81 4.04
CA GLU A 31 26.75 -5.56 3.38
C GLU A 31 27.17 -7.03 3.34
N ALA A 32 26.59 -7.83 4.24
CA ALA A 32 26.79 -9.26 4.27
C ALA A 32 26.58 -9.83 2.86
N PRO A 33 27.48 -10.72 2.38
CA PRO A 33 27.43 -11.16 1.00
C PRO A 33 26.09 -11.83 0.74
N ILE A 34 25.30 -11.23 -0.16
CA ILE A 34 24.05 -11.83 -0.64
C ILE A 34 24.44 -13.11 -1.37
N ALA A 35 24.39 -14.22 -0.64
CA ALA A 35 24.57 -15.56 -1.16
C ALA A 35 23.62 -15.70 -2.36
N SER A 36 24.16 -16.20 -3.47
CA SER A 36 23.49 -16.20 -4.77
C SER A 36 22.28 -17.15 -4.79
N THR A 37 21.17 -16.72 -4.21
CA THR A 37 19.85 -17.32 -4.39
C THR A 37 19.37 -17.00 -5.80
N ASN A 38 18.93 -18.03 -6.53
CA ASN A 38 18.79 -17.95 -7.97
C ASN A 38 17.87 -16.80 -8.41
N VAL A 39 18.32 -16.03 -9.40
CA VAL A 39 17.52 -15.00 -10.07
C VAL A 39 16.19 -15.57 -10.59
N LEU A 40 16.16 -16.86 -10.95
CA LEU A 40 14.96 -17.61 -11.33
C LEU A 40 13.90 -17.67 -10.22
N ASP A 41 14.32 -17.84 -8.96
CA ASP A 41 13.40 -17.93 -7.81
C ASP A 41 12.81 -16.56 -7.47
N LEU A 42 13.60 -15.47 -7.58
CA LEU A 42 13.08 -14.11 -7.49
C LEU A 42 12.09 -13.80 -8.63
N VAL A 43 12.42 -14.16 -9.88
CA VAL A 43 11.52 -13.97 -11.02
C VAL A 43 10.23 -14.77 -10.86
N LYS A 44 10.29 -15.97 -10.28
CA LYS A 44 9.11 -16.78 -9.95
C LYS A 44 8.27 -16.10 -8.87
N TYR A 45 8.88 -15.68 -7.76
CA TYR A 45 8.20 -14.96 -6.67
C TYR A 45 7.46 -13.71 -7.15
N TYR A 46 8.11 -12.85 -7.96
CA TYR A 46 7.46 -11.66 -8.50
C TYR A 46 6.33 -11.99 -9.47
N LYS A 47 6.46 -13.02 -10.32
CA LYS A 47 5.36 -13.49 -11.19
C LYS A 47 4.18 -14.04 -10.41
N GLU A 48 4.43 -14.76 -9.31
CA GLU A 48 3.37 -15.27 -8.43
C GLU A 48 2.67 -14.11 -7.71
N LYS A 49 3.40 -13.08 -7.27
CA LYS A 49 2.80 -11.84 -6.74
C LYS A 49 2.02 -11.03 -7.75
N ASP A 50 2.53 -10.85 -8.97
CA ASP A 50 1.80 -10.16 -10.04
C ASP A 50 0.51 -10.90 -10.40
N LYS A 51 0.56 -12.24 -10.46
CA LYS A 51 -0.65 -13.05 -10.67
C LYS A 51 -1.65 -12.89 -9.52
N ALA A 52 -1.22 -12.99 -8.25
CA ALA A 52 -2.11 -12.81 -7.10
C ALA A 52 -2.74 -11.41 -7.06
N ARG A 53 -1.98 -10.39 -7.48
CA ARG A 53 -2.46 -9.02 -7.64
C ARG A 53 -3.50 -8.89 -8.76
N ASP A 54 -3.26 -9.50 -9.92
CA ASP A 54 -4.21 -9.47 -11.04
C ASP A 54 -5.50 -10.24 -10.72
N ASP A 55 -5.41 -11.39 -10.05
CA ASP A 55 -6.55 -12.16 -9.57
C ASP A 55 -7.37 -11.35 -8.54
N TYR A 56 -6.72 -10.64 -7.60
CA TYR A 56 -7.39 -9.73 -6.66
C TYR A 56 -8.05 -8.52 -7.35
N ILE A 57 -7.37 -7.89 -8.32
CA ILE A 57 -7.93 -6.80 -9.12
C ILE A 57 -9.14 -7.27 -9.94
N LYS A 58 -9.13 -8.52 -10.43
CA LYS A 58 -10.25 -9.13 -11.14
C LYS A 58 -11.43 -9.35 -10.19
N ALA A 59 -11.22 -9.97 -9.02
CA ALA A 59 -12.26 -10.15 -8.01
C ALA A 59 -12.91 -8.81 -7.60
N LEU A 60 -12.11 -7.76 -7.34
CA LEU A 60 -12.62 -6.43 -7.03
C LEU A 60 -13.43 -5.78 -8.17
N LYS A 61 -13.11 -6.08 -9.43
CA LYS A 61 -13.88 -5.59 -10.60
C LYS A 61 -15.19 -6.34 -10.76
N GLU A 62 -15.18 -7.65 -10.56
CA GLU A 62 -16.37 -8.51 -10.59
C GLU A 62 -17.32 -8.13 -9.45
N GLU A 63 -16.80 -7.94 -8.23
CA GLU A 63 -17.54 -7.41 -7.07
C GLU A 63 -18.08 -6.00 -7.32
N ASN A 64 -17.28 -5.07 -7.89
CA ASN A 64 -17.80 -3.75 -8.28
C ASN A 64 -18.92 -3.83 -9.33
N SER A 65 -18.80 -4.75 -10.30
CA SER A 65 -19.80 -4.93 -11.35
C SER A 65 -21.11 -5.48 -10.77
N TYR A 66 -21.00 -6.47 -9.89
CA TYR A 66 -22.12 -7.07 -9.16
C TYR A 66 -22.84 -6.04 -8.27
N LEU A 67 -22.11 -5.31 -7.43
CA LEU A 67 -22.67 -4.29 -6.54
C LEU A 67 -23.30 -3.12 -7.32
N ARG A 68 -22.71 -2.70 -8.44
CA ARG A 68 -23.29 -1.65 -9.32
C ARG A 68 -24.55 -2.12 -10.05
N ALA A 69 -24.66 -3.41 -10.35
CA ALA A 69 -25.86 -3.99 -10.96
C ALA A 69 -27.04 -4.13 -9.97
N LEU A 70 -26.78 -4.02 -8.65
CA LEU A 70 -27.73 -4.27 -7.56
C LEU A 70 -28.17 -3.02 -6.78
N ALA A 71 -28.13 -1.84 -7.41
CA ALA A 71 -28.50 -0.57 -6.78
C ALA A 71 -29.93 -0.55 -6.21
N PRO A 72 -30.21 0.19 -5.12
CA PRO A 72 -29.41 0.49 -3.95
C PRO A 72 -29.92 -0.29 -2.71
N ALA A 73 -30.49 -1.48 -2.93
CA ALA A 73 -31.39 -2.15 -1.97
C ALA A 73 -30.72 -3.25 -1.10
N ALA A 74 -29.43 -3.50 -1.29
CA ALA A 74 -28.72 -4.60 -0.64
C ALA A 74 -27.82 -4.12 0.50
N VAL A 75 -28.34 -4.22 1.74
CA VAL A 75 -27.58 -3.89 2.96
C VAL A 75 -26.67 -5.06 3.38
N ASP A 76 -27.06 -6.31 3.09
CA ASP A 76 -26.44 -7.52 3.65
C ASP A 76 -26.18 -8.62 2.61
N TYR A 77 -25.36 -8.35 1.58
CA TYR A 77 -24.74 -9.44 0.79
C TYR A 77 -23.33 -9.72 1.30
N PRO A 78 -22.96 -11.01 1.52
CA PRO A 78 -21.58 -11.35 1.84
C PRO A 78 -20.68 -10.96 0.67
N SER A 79 -19.76 -10.04 0.95
CA SER A 79 -18.73 -9.56 0.01
C SER A 79 -17.94 -10.74 -0.56
N MET A 80 -17.61 -10.70 -1.86
CA MET A 80 -16.74 -11.71 -2.48
C MET A 80 -15.31 -11.66 -1.94
N THR A 81 -14.87 -10.50 -1.43
CA THR A 81 -13.62 -10.37 -0.70
C THR A 81 -13.77 -10.70 0.80
N GLY A 82 -14.99 -10.81 1.33
CA GLY A 82 -15.23 -10.97 2.76
C GLY A 82 -14.98 -9.69 3.57
N LEU A 83 -14.90 -8.52 2.90
CA LEU A 83 -14.58 -7.24 3.51
C LEU A 83 -15.85 -6.44 3.82
N THR A 84 -16.13 -6.27 5.11
CA THR A 84 -17.19 -5.41 5.66
C THR A 84 -16.57 -4.12 6.19
N ILE A 85 -17.10 -2.97 5.76
CA ILE A 85 -16.69 -1.64 6.25
C ILE A 85 -17.91 -0.91 6.78
N THR A 86 -17.89 -0.53 8.06
CA THR A 86 -18.91 0.32 8.68
C THR A 86 -18.28 1.66 9.10
N GLN A 87 -19.04 2.75 9.04
CA GLN A 87 -18.55 4.07 9.45
C GLN A 87 -19.14 4.45 10.82
N VAL A 88 -18.27 4.71 11.79
CA VAL A 88 -18.65 5.09 13.16
C VAL A 88 -17.82 6.30 13.58
N ASN A 89 -18.49 7.39 13.96
CA ASN A 89 -17.86 8.63 14.44
C ASN A 89 -16.76 9.18 13.50
N GLY A 90 -16.93 9.02 12.18
CA GLY A 90 -15.97 9.45 11.16
C GLY A 90 -14.83 8.46 10.87
N ASN A 91 -14.68 7.40 11.67
CA ASN A 91 -13.72 6.32 11.42
C ASN A 91 -14.36 5.19 10.62
N LEU A 92 -13.54 4.46 9.86
CA LEU A 92 -13.94 3.24 9.17
C LEU A 92 -13.56 2.03 10.03
N HIS A 93 -14.56 1.28 10.48
CA HIS A 93 -14.39 0.00 11.16
C HIS A 93 -14.45 -1.10 10.10
N CYS A 94 -13.31 -1.73 9.85
CA CYS A 94 -13.14 -2.75 8.84
C CYS A 94 -13.07 -4.13 9.51
N THR A 95 -13.86 -5.08 9.03
CA THR A 95 -13.71 -6.52 9.34
C THR A 95 -13.56 -7.25 8.03
N HIS A 96 -12.55 -8.10 7.94
CA HIS A 96 -12.24 -8.87 6.74
C HIS A 96 -12.17 -10.34 7.14
N GLU A 97 -13.14 -11.12 6.67
CA GLU A 97 -13.44 -12.46 7.16
C GLU A 97 -13.67 -13.42 5.99
N ILE A 98 -12.86 -14.47 5.90
CA ILE A 98 -12.90 -15.47 4.83
C ILE A 98 -13.03 -16.86 5.45
N HIS A 99 -13.99 -17.64 4.96
CA HIS A 99 -14.20 -19.03 5.36
C HIS A 99 -13.47 -19.94 4.35
N GLN A 100 -12.54 -20.78 4.82
CA GLN A 100 -11.81 -21.75 4.00
C GLN A 100 -11.98 -23.17 4.57
N GLY A 101 -12.94 -23.92 4.02
CA GLY A 101 -13.27 -25.25 4.56
C GLY A 101 -13.97 -25.11 5.91
N GLU A 102 -13.37 -25.68 6.96
CA GLU A 102 -13.83 -25.57 8.35
C GLU A 102 -13.16 -24.40 9.11
N GLU A 103 -12.13 -23.75 8.55
CA GLU A 103 -11.46 -22.60 9.17
C GLU A 103 -12.11 -21.27 8.80
N THR A 104 -12.35 -20.41 9.80
CA THR A 104 -12.75 -19.00 9.61
C THR A 104 -11.59 -18.07 9.99
N ARG A 105 -11.04 -17.38 8.99
CA ARG A 105 -9.91 -16.45 9.17
C ARG A 105 -10.42 -15.02 9.09
N ARG A 106 -10.22 -14.27 10.17
CA ARG A 106 -10.75 -12.92 10.36
C ARG A 106 -9.67 -11.97 10.88
N ILE A 107 -9.73 -10.73 10.42
CA ILE A 107 -9.05 -9.59 11.03
C ILE A 107 -10.02 -8.41 11.11
N SER A 108 -10.03 -7.71 12.25
CA SER A 108 -10.79 -6.47 12.44
C SER A 108 -9.85 -5.33 12.85
N PHE A 109 -10.08 -4.15 12.28
CA PHE A 109 -9.22 -2.97 12.43
C PHE A 109 -9.98 -1.66 12.17
N ILE A 110 -9.39 -0.54 12.57
CA ILE A 110 -9.94 0.81 12.38
C ILE A 110 -9.02 1.62 11.48
N LEU A 111 -9.60 2.32 10.50
CA LEU A 111 -8.93 3.35 9.70
C LEU A 111 -9.50 4.74 10.03
N SER A 112 -8.63 5.66 10.45
CA SER A 112 -8.95 7.08 10.67
C SER A 112 -8.25 7.93 9.62
N LEU A 113 -8.98 8.74 8.84
CA LEU A 113 -8.38 9.64 7.84
C LEU A 113 -8.12 11.02 8.45
N CYS A 114 -6.86 11.47 8.45
CA CYS A 114 -6.47 12.81 8.88
C CYS A 114 -5.55 13.46 7.84
N LYS A 115 -5.99 14.57 7.25
CA LYS A 115 -5.20 15.37 6.28
C LYS A 115 -4.58 14.56 5.11
N GLY A 116 -5.30 13.57 4.58
CA GLY A 116 -4.84 12.72 3.48
C GLY A 116 -3.97 11.53 3.90
N VAL A 117 -3.72 11.35 5.20
CA VAL A 117 -3.03 10.20 5.79
C VAL A 117 -4.03 9.34 6.55
N TYR A 118 -4.08 8.05 6.23
CA TYR A 118 -4.79 7.06 7.03
C TYR A 118 -3.92 6.60 8.19
N LYS A 119 -4.51 6.60 9.39
CA LYS A 119 -4.01 5.86 10.55
C LYS A 119 -4.76 4.54 10.64
N TYR A 120 -4.02 3.44 10.60
CA TYR A 120 -4.47 2.10 10.95
C TYR A 120 -4.29 1.82 12.43
N SER A 121 -5.29 1.20 13.04
CA SER A 121 -5.24 0.67 14.41
C SER A 121 -5.80 -0.76 14.42
N PHE A 122 -5.02 -1.72 14.89
CA PHE A 122 -5.44 -3.10 15.08
C PHE A 122 -6.55 -3.22 16.14
N VAL A 123 -7.46 -4.18 15.99
CA VAL A 123 -8.48 -4.53 17.01
C VAL A 123 -8.36 -5.99 17.41
N GLU A 124 -8.55 -6.93 16.48
CA GLU A 124 -8.52 -8.37 16.73
C GLU A 124 -8.20 -9.17 15.46
N SER A 125 -7.74 -10.42 15.63
CA SER A 125 -7.44 -11.36 14.54
C SER A 125 -7.61 -12.80 15.02
N THR A 126 -8.07 -13.70 14.15
CA THR A 126 -8.04 -15.16 14.35
C THR A 126 -6.87 -15.85 13.63
N ILE A 127 -5.98 -15.07 12.98
CA ILE A 127 -4.83 -15.56 12.22
C ILE A 127 -3.62 -15.62 13.15
N GLU A 128 -3.11 -16.83 13.41
CA GLU A 128 -1.99 -17.06 14.34
C GLU A 128 -0.68 -16.40 13.87
N ASN A 129 -0.29 -16.62 12.62
CA ASN A 129 0.97 -16.12 12.05
C ASN A 129 0.80 -14.81 11.26
N MET A 130 0.06 -13.86 11.83
CA MET A 130 -0.09 -12.52 11.23
C MET A 130 1.24 -11.72 11.32
N PRO A 131 1.66 -11.00 10.27
CA PRO A 131 2.88 -10.19 10.33
C PRO A 131 2.86 -9.13 11.42
N GLU A 132 3.95 -9.02 12.20
CA GLU A 132 4.07 -8.09 13.34
C GLU A 132 3.68 -6.63 13.03
N TYR A 133 3.89 -6.17 11.80
CA TYR A 133 3.57 -4.79 11.43
C TYR A 133 2.06 -4.52 11.46
N LEU A 134 1.22 -5.53 11.24
CA LEU A 134 -0.25 -5.42 11.36
C LEU A 134 -0.74 -5.42 12.82
N HIS A 135 0.10 -5.76 13.80
CA HIS A 135 -0.23 -5.56 15.22
C HIS A 135 0.10 -4.14 15.72
N LYS A 136 0.79 -3.33 14.90
CA LYS A 136 1.27 -1.99 15.25
C LYS A 136 0.41 -0.93 14.57
N GLU A 137 0.45 0.32 15.06
CA GLU A 137 -0.17 1.43 14.33
C GLU A 137 0.61 1.71 13.04
N ILE A 138 -0.09 1.84 11.92
CA ILE A 138 0.52 2.12 10.60
C ILE A 138 -0.05 3.44 10.08
N PHE A 139 0.80 4.28 9.52
CA PHE A 139 0.40 5.51 8.85
C PHE A 139 0.76 5.42 7.37
N PHE A 140 -0.21 5.65 6.49
CA PHE A 140 -0.02 5.56 5.03
C PHE A 140 -0.83 6.62 4.29
N GLU A 141 -0.37 7.03 3.12
CA GLU A 141 -1.06 8.04 2.30
C GLU A 141 -2.32 7.46 1.65
N GLU A 142 -3.31 8.30 1.35
CA GLU A 142 -4.55 7.90 0.65
C GLU A 142 -4.29 7.10 -0.65
N GLY A 143 -3.24 7.44 -1.40
CA GLY A 143 -2.85 6.68 -2.61
C GLY A 143 -2.44 5.23 -2.35
N GLN A 144 -2.05 4.89 -1.12
CA GLN A 144 -1.57 3.56 -0.71
C GLN A 144 -2.68 2.64 -0.19
N ILE A 145 -3.91 3.15 0.02
CA ILE A 145 -5.02 2.38 0.63
C ILE A 145 -5.30 1.04 -0.06
N ARG A 146 -5.19 0.98 -1.39
CA ARG A 146 -5.40 -0.26 -2.17
C ARG A 146 -4.33 -1.30 -1.91
N LEU A 147 -3.08 -0.87 -1.76
CA LEU A 147 -1.95 -1.74 -1.42
C LEU A 147 -2.07 -2.23 0.02
N PHE A 148 -2.52 -1.36 0.93
CA PHE A 148 -2.79 -1.74 2.32
C PHE A 148 -3.84 -2.86 2.42
N PHE A 149 -5.02 -2.70 1.79
CA PHE A 149 -6.05 -3.74 1.78
C PHE A 149 -5.60 -5.03 1.09
N PHE A 150 -4.76 -4.95 0.04
CA PHE A 150 -4.15 -6.13 -0.59
C PHE A 150 -3.22 -6.88 0.37
N ASN A 151 -2.36 -6.18 1.11
CA ASN A 151 -1.47 -6.81 2.09
C ASN A 151 -2.26 -7.51 3.21
N VAL A 152 -3.37 -6.91 3.67
CA VAL A 152 -4.27 -7.53 4.64
C VAL A 152 -4.95 -8.77 4.06
N TYR A 153 -5.44 -8.71 2.82
CA TYR A 153 -6.00 -9.87 2.10
C TYR A 153 -4.97 -11.01 1.94
N GLU A 154 -3.74 -10.68 1.55
CA GLU A 154 -2.64 -11.64 1.43
C GLU A 154 -2.41 -12.40 2.75
N CYS A 155 -2.48 -11.70 3.90
CA CYS A 155 -2.34 -12.33 5.22
C CYS A 155 -3.50 -13.27 5.59
N ILE A 156 -4.75 -12.95 5.20
CA ILE A 156 -5.91 -13.81 5.48
C ILE A 156 -5.90 -15.06 4.62
N VAL A 157 -5.56 -14.91 3.33
CA VAL A 157 -5.66 -16.00 2.33
C VAL A 157 -4.45 -16.93 2.36
N ARG A 158 -3.28 -16.46 2.78
CA ARG A 158 -2.04 -17.25 2.85
C ARG A 158 -2.24 -18.51 3.69
N ARG A 159 -2.23 -19.67 3.01
CA ARG A 159 -2.12 -20.98 3.66
C ARG A 159 -0.67 -21.19 4.08
N GLU A 160 -0.52 -21.83 5.22
CA GLU A 160 0.75 -22.39 5.71
C GLU A 160 0.83 -23.88 5.33
#